data_AF-A0A8J8NF76-F1
#
_entry.id   AF-A0A8J8NF76-F1
#
_cell.length_a   1.000
_cell.length_b   1.000
_cell.length_c   1.000
_cell.angle_alpha   90.00
_cell.angle_beta   90.00
_cell.angle_gamma   90.00
#
_symmetry.space_group_name_H-M   'P 1'
#
loop_
_entity.id
_entity.type
_entity.pdbx_description
1 polymer ?
#
loop_
_entity_poly.entity_id
_entity_poly.type
_entity_poly.pdbx_seq_one_letter_code
_entity_poly.pdbx_strand_id
1 'polypeptide(L)'
;METDGPSIDIVMEQLPIIPILIDYLSSDQIHLFKAALKAAGTILTSPNAEYSESLYKNDILQGLVIGWRRYEGTNHGPDIRKEIVWILGNMIASHSTIITKSIVDNVFIIEKLKEILAGSAPVDGSQNSIKIDMATRKETLHVFQNLVFGYGIEIHYDLVYRYNMFEVLLPYLQEEAIMSSYLIIPYLVLQILNNIFMKEQLIDSCEFYLMCEKMGGIDLIEGLQLHPQKKIYEVASEIIKNYGNGQQVFDLTGTATRGRQGQHHIGGQQNAESSQSTFNI
;
A
#
# COMPACT_ATOMS: atom_id res chain seq x y z
N MET A 1 28.33 1.54 2.90
CA MET A 1 27.49 0.38 3.25
C MET A 1 28.13 -0.82 2.58
N GLU A 2 29.04 -1.49 3.29
CA GLU A 2 29.42 -2.86 2.90
C GLU A 2 28.18 -3.71 3.19
N THR A 3 27.59 -4.26 2.14
CA THR A 3 26.41 -5.10 2.26
C THR A 3 26.82 -6.47 2.79
N ASP A 4 26.12 -6.99 3.79
CA ASP A 4 26.27 -8.37 4.30
C ASP A 4 25.97 -9.46 3.24
N GLY A 5 25.63 -9.08 2.01
CA GLY A 5 25.33 -9.96 0.87
C GLY A 5 26.28 -11.14 0.69
N PRO A 6 27.62 -10.93 0.62
CA PRO A 6 28.57 -12.03 0.49
C PRO A 6 28.53 -13.03 1.66
N SER A 7 28.13 -12.58 2.85
CA SER A 7 27.98 -13.44 4.03
C SER A 7 26.66 -14.22 4.02
N ILE A 8 25.58 -13.63 3.50
CA ILE A 8 24.30 -14.31 3.32
C ILE A 8 24.44 -15.44 2.30
N ASP A 9 25.07 -15.16 1.15
CA ASP A 9 25.19 -16.13 0.06
C ASP A 9 25.97 -17.38 0.52
N ILE A 10 27.08 -17.18 1.24
CA ILE A 10 27.86 -18.27 1.85
C ILE A 10 27.00 -19.14 2.77
N VAL A 11 26.19 -18.53 3.64
CA VAL A 11 25.33 -19.26 4.58
C VAL A 11 24.25 -20.05 3.84
N MET A 12 23.64 -19.45 2.81
CA MET A 12 22.59 -20.08 2.01
C MET A 12 23.11 -21.25 1.18
N GLU A 13 24.35 -21.18 0.70
CA GLU A 13 24.97 -22.22 -0.12
C GLU A 13 25.60 -23.37 0.70
N GLN A 14 26.17 -23.06 1.88
CA GLN A 14 26.98 -24.01 2.64
C GLN A 14 26.23 -24.69 3.78
N LEU A 15 25.09 -24.17 4.21
CA LEU A 15 24.30 -24.71 5.33
C LEU A 15 22.87 -25.00 4.88
N PRO A 16 22.22 -26.05 5.43
CA PRO A 16 20.80 -26.31 5.20
C PRO A 16 19.95 -25.34 6.04
N ILE A 17 20.16 -24.04 5.87
CA ILE A 17 19.60 -23.01 6.74
C ILE A 17 18.08 -22.92 6.62
N ILE A 18 17.52 -23.06 5.41
CA ILE A 18 16.07 -22.94 5.19
C ILE A 18 15.28 -23.97 6.01
N PRO A 19 15.53 -25.30 5.91
CA PRO A 19 14.84 -26.27 6.74
C PRO A 19 14.93 -25.96 8.24
N ILE A 20 16.12 -25.59 8.73
CA ILE A 20 16.34 -25.25 10.15
C ILE A 20 15.50 -24.04 10.56
N LEU A 21 15.42 -23.00 9.72
CA LEU A 21 14.62 -21.82 9.99
C LEU A 21 13.13 -22.15 10.07
N ILE A 22 12.62 -22.98 9.16
CA ILE A 22 11.20 -23.36 9.14
C ILE A 22 10.84 -24.18 10.39
N ASP A 23 11.70 -25.11 10.81
CA ASP A 23 11.54 -25.87 12.05
C ASP A 23 11.49 -24.93 13.26
N TYR A 24 12.39 -23.95 13.32
CA TYR A 24 12.45 -23.01 14.44
C TYR A 24 11.33 -21.97 14.43
N LEU A 25 10.83 -21.57 13.26
CA LEU A 25 9.62 -20.73 13.15
C LEU A 25 8.37 -21.46 13.67
N SER A 26 8.37 -22.78 13.66
CA SER A 26 7.30 -23.61 14.21
C SER A 26 7.47 -23.92 15.70
N SER A 27 8.65 -23.65 16.27
CA SER A 27 9.02 -23.99 17.65
C SER A 27 8.18 -23.26 18.71
N ASP A 28 7.87 -23.95 19.79
CA ASP A 28 7.30 -23.42 21.02
C ASP A 28 8.35 -22.77 21.94
N GLN A 29 9.63 -22.90 21.60
CA GLN A 29 10.73 -22.25 22.29
C GLN A 29 10.97 -20.86 21.69
N ILE A 30 10.57 -19.83 22.44
CA ILE A 30 10.61 -18.45 21.97
C ILE A 30 11.99 -17.96 21.52
N HIS A 31 13.08 -18.45 22.13
CA HIS A 31 14.43 -18.05 21.75
C HIS A 31 14.82 -18.62 20.38
N LEU A 32 14.41 -19.86 20.06
CA LEU A 32 14.59 -20.45 18.72
C LEU A 32 13.74 -19.69 17.69
N PHE A 33 12.48 -19.40 18.03
CA PHE A 33 11.59 -18.63 17.18
C PHE A 33 12.15 -17.23 16.86
N LYS A 34 12.61 -16.48 17.87
CA LYS A 34 13.21 -15.15 17.69
C LYS A 34 14.50 -15.21 16.87
N ALA A 35 15.35 -16.22 17.09
CA ALA A 35 16.55 -16.41 16.29
C ALA A 35 16.21 -16.69 14.81
N ALA A 36 15.19 -17.51 14.56
CA ALA A 36 14.73 -17.82 13.21
C ALA A 36 14.12 -16.62 12.50
N LEU A 37 13.29 -15.82 13.18
CA LEU A 37 12.80 -14.54 12.64
C LEU A 37 13.97 -13.65 12.21
N LYS A 38 14.96 -13.49 13.10
CA LYS A 38 16.08 -12.60 12.80
C LYS A 38 16.88 -13.08 11.59
N ALA A 39 17.18 -14.36 11.53
CA ALA A 39 17.93 -14.95 10.42
C ALA A 39 17.13 -14.90 9.10
N ALA A 40 15.83 -15.22 9.12
CA ALA A 40 14.96 -15.14 7.95
C ALA A 40 14.87 -13.71 7.41
N GLY A 41 14.65 -12.73 8.30
CA GLY A 41 14.61 -11.33 7.90
C GLY A 41 15.94 -10.85 7.32
N THR A 42 17.08 -11.25 7.90
CA THR A 42 18.42 -10.96 7.35
C THR A 42 18.59 -11.55 5.96
N ILE A 43 18.24 -12.82 5.74
CA ILE A 43 18.32 -13.46 4.41
C ILE A 43 17.50 -12.69 3.38
N LEU A 44 16.30 -12.26 3.77
CA LEU A 44 15.39 -11.51 2.90
C LEU A 44 15.85 -10.07 2.60
N THR A 45 16.93 -9.57 3.23
CA THR A 45 17.57 -8.32 2.80
C THR A 45 18.49 -8.49 1.60
N SER A 46 18.82 -9.73 1.24
CA SER A 46 19.61 -10.00 0.03
C SER A 46 18.81 -9.60 -1.21
N PRO A 47 19.45 -8.97 -2.22
CA PRO A 47 18.82 -8.70 -3.50
C PRO A 47 18.55 -9.97 -4.32
N ASN A 48 19.04 -11.15 -3.88
CA ASN A 48 18.78 -12.40 -4.56
C ASN A 48 17.32 -12.86 -4.35
N ALA A 49 16.49 -12.66 -5.38
CA ALA A 49 15.07 -13.03 -5.35
C ALA A 49 14.83 -14.53 -5.09
N GLU A 50 15.77 -15.42 -5.44
CA GLU A 50 15.66 -16.86 -5.21
C GLU A 50 15.54 -17.20 -3.73
N TYR A 51 16.12 -16.39 -2.84
CA TYR A 51 16.03 -16.64 -1.39
C TYR A 51 14.63 -16.38 -0.85
N SER A 52 13.96 -15.33 -1.34
CA SER A 52 12.56 -15.06 -1.01
C SER A 52 11.65 -16.19 -1.52
N GLU A 53 11.86 -16.66 -2.75
CA GLU A 53 11.11 -17.78 -3.32
C GLU A 53 11.36 -19.09 -2.57
N SER A 54 12.59 -19.36 -2.17
CA SER A 54 12.94 -20.60 -1.49
C SER A 54 12.33 -20.65 -0.09
N LEU A 55 12.39 -19.54 0.66
CA LEU A 55 11.70 -19.43 1.95
C LEU A 55 10.18 -19.59 1.78
N TYR A 56 9.60 -18.96 0.75
CA TYR A 56 8.18 -19.11 0.45
C TYR A 56 7.78 -20.56 0.12
N LYS A 57 8.55 -21.27 -0.73
CA LYS A 57 8.31 -22.67 -1.09
C LYS A 57 8.42 -23.63 0.10
N ASN A 58 9.05 -23.21 1.19
CA ASN A 58 9.17 -23.97 2.43
C ASN A 58 8.23 -23.43 3.54
N ASP A 59 7.11 -22.81 3.16
CA ASP A 59 6.02 -22.43 4.08
C ASP A 59 6.39 -21.41 5.17
N ILE A 60 7.35 -20.50 4.89
CA ILE A 60 7.69 -19.42 5.84
C ILE A 60 6.46 -18.65 6.30
N LEU A 61 5.50 -18.35 5.41
CA LEU A 61 4.27 -17.63 5.77
C LEU A 61 3.46 -18.36 6.84
N GLN A 62 3.39 -19.69 6.78
CA GLN A 62 2.72 -20.49 7.80
C GLN A 62 3.45 -20.39 9.14
N GLY A 63 4.78 -20.49 9.13
CA GLY A 63 5.61 -20.31 10.33
C GLY A 63 5.41 -18.94 10.98
N LEU A 64 5.39 -17.87 10.18
CA LEU A 64 5.12 -16.50 10.66
C LEU A 64 3.72 -16.40 11.30
N VAL A 65 2.69 -16.95 10.67
CA VAL A 65 1.31 -16.91 11.20
C VAL A 65 1.19 -17.69 12.52
N ILE A 66 1.77 -18.89 12.61
CA ILE A 66 1.77 -19.71 13.83
C ILE A 66 2.47 -18.95 14.96
N GLY A 67 3.66 -18.43 14.68
CA GLY A 67 4.44 -17.66 15.65
C GLY A 67 3.75 -16.38 16.11
N TRP A 68 3.14 -15.63 15.18
CA TRP A 68 2.36 -14.44 15.50
C TRP A 68 1.26 -14.78 16.49
N ARG A 69 0.41 -15.76 16.18
CA ARG A 69 -0.70 -16.18 17.06
C ARG A 69 -0.23 -16.63 18.43
N ARG A 70 0.89 -17.36 18.48
CA ARG A 70 1.44 -17.92 19.72
C ARG A 70 1.97 -16.85 20.66
N TYR A 71 2.70 -15.88 20.13
CA TYR A 71 3.52 -14.99 20.97
C TYR A 71 3.01 -13.55 21.05
N GLU A 72 2.04 -13.13 20.25
CA GLU A 72 1.53 -11.75 20.25
C GLU A 72 1.00 -11.27 21.61
N GLY A 73 0.38 -12.17 22.39
CA GLY A 73 -0.13 -11.86 23.73
C GLY A 73 0.92 -11.92 24.86
N THR A 74 2.18 -12.19 24.52
CA THR A 74 3.27 -12.29 25.52
C THR A 74 3.98 -10.96 25.70
N ASN A 75 4.83 -10.86 26.73
CA ASN A 75 5.76 -9.73 26.92
C ASN A 75 6.74 -9.53 25.75
N HIS A 76 6.88 -10.52 24.85
CA HIS A 76 7.71 -10.43 23.64
C HIS A 76 6.90 -10.08 22.38
N GLY A 77 5.56 -9.98 22.49
CA GLY A 77 4.67 -9.68 21.39
C GLY A 77 5.07 -8.45 20.57
N PRO A 78 5.43 -7.30 21.19
CA PRO A 78 5.85 -6.11 20.44
C PRO A 78 7.07 -6.32 19.52
N ASP A 79 8.13 -6.96 20.04
CA ASP A 79 9.32 -7.28 19.24
C ASP A 79 9.01 -8.23 18.10
N ILE A 80 8.18 -9.24 18.38
CA ILE A 80 7.80 -10.28 17.42
C ILE A 80 6.96 -9.70 16.30
N ARG A 81 5.95 -8.87 16.63
CA ARG A 81 5.16 -8.16 15.62
C ARG A 81 6.05 -7.35 14.70
N LYS A 82 6.96 -6.55 15.28
CA LYS A 82 7.88 -5.72 14.49
C LYS A 82 8.73 -6.56 13.52
N GLU A 83 9.34 -7.64 13.98
CA GLU A 83 10.17 -8.49 13.13
C GLU A 83 9.36 -9.23 12.06
N ILE A 84 8.15 -9.71 12.38
CA ILE A 84 7.28 -10.35 11.37
C ILE A 84 6.84 -9.34 10.30
N VAL A 85 6.44 -8.13 10.69
CA VAL A 85 6.05 -7.07 9.74
C VAL A 85 7.22 -6.71 8.83
N TRP A 86 8.43 -6.59 9.38
CA TRP A 86 9.65 -6.35 8.60
C TRP A 86 9.94 -7.48 7.59
N ILE A 87 9.81 -8.74 8.01
CA ILE A 87 9.94 -9.91 7.13
C ILE A 87 8.92 -9.85 5.98
N LEU A 88 7.65 -9.57 6.28
CA LEU A 88 6.60 -9.43 5.27
C LEU A 88 6.94 -8.31 4.27
N GLY A 89 7.44 -7.17 4.77
CA GLY A 89 7.88 -6.06 3.94
C GLY A 89 8.96 -6.45 2.95
N ASN A 90 9.98 -7.18 3.40
CA ASN A 90 11.06 -7.69 2.54
C ASN A 90 10.55 -8.75 1.55
N MET A 91 9.65 -9.65 1.98
CA MET A 91 9.04 -10.64 1.09
C MET A 91 8.27 -9.99 -0.05
N ILE A 92 7.52 -8.91 0.22
CA ILE A 92 6.80 -8.15 -0.82
C ILE A 92 7.79 -7.38 -1.70
N ALA A 93 8.86 -6.84 -1.13
CA ALA A 93 9.91 -6.15 -1.88
C ALA A 93 10.69 -7.05 -2.84
N SER A 94 10.55 -8.38 -2.76
CA SER A 94 11.10 -9.31 -3.74
C SER A 94 10.46 -9.22 -5.13
N HIS A 95 9.36 -8.47 -5.27
CA HIS A 95 8.58 -8.33 -6.51
C HIS A 95 7.94 -9.65 -7.03
N SER A 96 7.92 -10.72 -6.23
CA SER A 96 7.23 -11.95 -6.59
C SER A 96 5.71 -11.81 -6.48
N THR A 97 5.01 -11.94 -7.60
CA THR A 97 3.53 -11.88 -7.65
C THR A 97 2.88 -12.98 -6.82
N ILE A 98 3.47 -14.19 -6.80
CA ILE A 98 2.93 -15.32 -6.04
C ILE A 98 3.03 -15.05 -4.54
N ILE A 99 4.18 -14.59 -4.07
CA ILE A 99 4.41 -14.27 -2.65
C ILE A 99 3.45 -13.18 -2.20
N THR A 100 3.38 -12.08 -2.95
CA THR A 100 2.52 -10.93 -2.59
C THR A 100 1.06 -11.30 -2.62
N LYS A 101 0.59 -12.01 -3.65
CA LYS A 101 -0.80 -12.47 -3.69
C LYS A 101 -1.11 -13.39 -2.51
N SER A 102 -0.19 -14.28 -2.12
CA SER A 102 -0.37 -15.16 -0.96
C SER A 102 -0.43 -14.41 0.36
N ILE A 103 0.31 -13.30 0.50
CA ILE A 103 0.23 -12.42 1.66
C ILE A 103 -1.10 -11.67 1.68
N VAL A 104 -1.54 -11.11 0.55
CA VAL A 104 -2.80 -10.36 0.44
C VAL A 104 -4.03 -11.26 0.57
N ASP A 105 -3.97 -12.49 0.07
CA ASP A 105 -5.07 -13.47 0.21
C ASP A 105 -5.17 -14.02 1.66
N ASN A 106 -4.10 -13.90 2.45
CA ASN A 106 -4.09 -14.30 3.85
C ASN A 106 -4.75 -13.24 4.74
N VAL A 107 -6.06 -13.39 4.95
CA VAL A 107 -6.89 -12.48 5.76
C VAL A 107 -6.31 -12.23 7.15
N PHE A 108 -5.72 -13.25 7.80
CA PHE A 108 -5.14 -13.06 9.13
C PHE A 108 -3.98 -12.06 9.11
N ILE A 109 -3.11 -12.13 8.10
CA ILE A 109 -1.98 -11.20 7.99
C ILE A 109 -2.51 -9.77 7.78
N ILE A 110 -3.42 -9.57 6.82
CA ILE A 110 -3.91 -8.22 6.51
C ILE A 110 -4.71 -7.63 7.68
N GLU A 111 -5.55 -8.40 8.35
CA GLU A 111 -6.27 -7.91 9.54
C GLU A 111 -5.31 -7.60 10.69
N LYS A 112 -4.22 -8.36 10.88
CA LYS A 112 -3.20 -8.04 11.89
C LYS A 112 -2.43 -6.75 11.58
N LEU A 113 -2.11 -6.51 10.31
CA LEU A 113 -1.51 -5.24 9.89
C LEU A 113 -2.49 -4.07 10.14
N LYS A 114 -3.78 -4.25 9.85
CA LYS A 114 -4.82 -3.27 10.17
C LYS A 114 -4.96 -3.04 11.67
N GLU A 115 -4.93 -4.09 12.49
CA GLU A 115 -4.99 -3.98 13.96
C GLU A 115 -3.80 -3.18 14.52
N ILE A 116 -2.60 -3.34 13.96
CA ILE A 116 -1.43 -2.53 14.33
C ILE A 116 -1.68 -1.05 14.06
N LEU A 117 -2.30 -0.73 12.92
CA LEU A 117 -2.64 0.64 12.53
C LEU A 117 -3.85 1.20 13.30
N ALA A 118 -4.83 0.37 13.65
CA ALA A 118 -6.01 0.78 14.41
C ALA A 118 -5.72 0.90 15.92
N GLY A 119 -4.65 0.28 16.41
CA GLY A 119 -4.37 0.11 17.83
C GLY A 119 -4.22 1.41 18.62
N SER A 120 -4.76 1.42 19.84
CA SER A 120 -4.55 2.44 20.85
C SER A 120 -3.13 2.38 21.45
N ALA A 121 -2.65 3.51 21.99
CA ALA A 121 -1.33 3.63 22.61
C ALA A 121 -0.99 2.46 23.57
N PRO A 122 0.29 2.08 23.71
CA PRO A 122 0.69 0.91 24.46
C PRO A 122 0.15 0.88 25.90
N VAL A 123 -0.22 -0.32 26.35
CA VAL A 123 -0.94 -0.58 27.62
C VAL A 123 -0.22 -0.04 28.86
N ASP A 124 1.12 0.01 28.85
CA ASP A 124 1.93 0.50 29.97
C ASP A 124 2.31 1.99 29.86
N GLY A 125 1.98 2.66 28.74
CA GLY A 125 2.31 4.06 28.46
C GLY A 125 3.81 4.39 28.50
N SER A 126 4.71 3.40 28.53
CA SER A 126 6.14 3.66 28.68
C SER A 126 6.72 4.24 27.40
N GLN A 127 7.69 5.15 27.51
CA GLN A 127 8.35 5.76 26.34
C GLN A 127 8.98 4.71 25.42
N ASN A 128 9.49 3.60 25.97
CA ASN A 128 10.03 2.51 25.18
C ASN A 128 8.92 1.76 24.43
N SER A 129 7.80 1.48 25.08
CA SER A 129 6.65 0.83 24.46
C SER A 129 6.05 1.68 23.36
N ILE A 130 5.91 3.01 23.57
CA ILE A 130 5.46 3.96 22.54
C ILE A 130 6.40 3.91 21.34
N LYS A 131 7.72 3.94 21.57
CA LYS A 131 8.71 3.88 20.49
C LYS A 131 8.63 2.58 19.68
N ILE A 132 8.48 1.43 20.34
CA ILE A 132 8.36 0.13 19.66
C ILE A 132 7.07 0.05 18.85
N ASP A 133 5.96 0.52 19.43
CA ASP A 133 4.66 0.55 18.77
C ASP A 133 4.72 1.42 17.50
N MET A 134 5.28 2.62 17.62
CA MET A 134 5.46 3.52 16.47
C MET A 134 6.40 2.95 15.40
N ALA A 135 7.49 2.29 15.81
CA ALA A 135 8.37 1.61 14.86
C ALA A 135 7.63 0.51 14.09
N THR A 136 6.76 -0.24 14.78
CA THR A 136 5.94 -1.30 14.18
C THR A 136 4.90 -0.72 13.21
N ARG A 137 4.24 0.38 13.56
CA ARG A 137 3.30 1.09 12.68
C ARG A 137 3.97 1.61 11.42
N LYS A 138 5.14 2.24 11.56
CA LYS A 138 5.92 2.70 10.42
C LYS A 138 6.27 1.54 9.48
N GLU A 139 6.72 0.42 10.03
CA GLU A 139 7.03 -0.77 9.23
C GLU A 139 5.79 -1.33 8.54
N THR A 140 4.63 -1.27 9.21
CA THR A 140 3.34 -1.67 8.64
C THR A 140 2.93 -0.77 7.48
N LEU A 141 3.15 0.54 7.58
CA LEU A 141 2.93 1.46 6.46
C LEU A 141 3.90 1.17 5.29
N HIS A 142 5.15 0.80 5.56
CA HIS A 142 6.08 0.35 4.51
C HIS A 142 5.61 -0.93 3.83
N VAL A 143 5.01 -1.88 4.56
CA VAL A 143 4.36 -3.06 3.95
C VAL A 143 3.27 -2.63 2.97
N PHE A 144 2.33 -1.77 3.39
CA PHE A 144 1.27 -1.30 2.49
C PHE A 144 1.81 -0.50 1.30
N GLN A 145 2.85 0.31 1.50
CA GLN A 145 3.54 1.02 0.42
C GLN A 145 4.11 0.06 -0.61
N ASN A 146 4.79 -1.00 -0.18
CA ASN A 146 5.34 -2.01 -1.08
C ASN A 146 4.24 -2.75 -1.85
N LEU A 147 3.09 -3.03 -1.20
CA LEU A 147 1.94 -3.66 -1.84
C LEU A 147 1.36 -2.83 -2.99
N VAL A 148 1.22 -1.51 -2.81
CA VAL A 148 0.66 -0.65 -3.86
C VAL A 148 1.68 -0.36 -4.96
N PHE A 149 2.96 -0.15 -4.62
CA PHE A 149 4.00 0.17 -5.60
C PHE A 149 4.34 -0.99 -6.56
N GLY A 150 4.38 -2.22 -6.04
CA GLY A 150 4.95 -3.34 -6.77
C GLY A 150 3.99 -4.05 -7.73
N TYR A 151 2.68 -3.78 -7.68
CA TYR A 151 1.70 -4.75 -8.18
C TYR A 151 0.54 -4.15 -8.98
N GLY A 152 -0.23 -5.04 -9.61
CA GLY A 152 -1.36 -4.70 -10.47
C GLY A 152 -2.56 -4.13 -9.70
N ILE A 153 -3.56 -3.67 -10.44
CA ILE A 153 -4.77 -3.07 -9.87
C ILE A 153 -5.54 -4.03 -8.95
N GLU A 154 -5.44 -5.35 -9.17
CA GLU A 154 -6.08 -6.38 -8.33
C GLU A 154 -5.73 -6.23 -6.83
N ILE A 155 -4.46 -5.98 -6.51
CA ILE A 155 -4.02 -5.76 -5.12
C ILE A 155 -4.66 -4.49 -4.55
N HIS A 156 -4.87 -3.47 -5.37
CA HIS A 156 -5.52 -2.24 -4.94
C HIS A 156 -7.00 -2.46 -4.65
N TYR A 157 -7.71 -3.23 -5.49
CA TYR A 157 -9.09 -3.63 -5.24
C TYR A 157 -9.23 -4.43 -3.93
N ASP A 158 -8.36 -5.42 -3.69
CA ASP A 158 -8.36 -6.17 -2.43
C ASP A 158 -8.14 -5.23 -1.23
N LEU A 159 -7.13 -4.36 -1.28
CA LEU A 159 -6.84 -3.47 -0.16
C LEU A 159 -7.96 -2.45 0.09
N VAL A 160 -8.52 -1.84 -0.96
CA VAL A 160 -9.56 -0.82 -0.83
C VAL A 160 -10.92 -1.45 -0.49
N TYR A 161 -11.40 -2.41 -1.27
CA TYR A 161 -12.78 -2.91 -1.11
C TYR A 161 -12.89 -4.08 -0.14
N ARG A 162 -11.97 -5.05 -0.18
CA ARG A 162 -12.05 -6.22 0.69
C ARG A 162 -11.58 -5.89 2.10
N TYR A 163 -10.52 -5.10 2.22
CA TYR A 163 -9.90 -4.80 3.52
C TYR A 163 -10.22 -3.41 4.07
N ASN A 164 -10.94 -2.57 3.33
CA ASN A 164 -11.34 -1.22 3.74
C ASN A 164 -10.15 -0.36 4.22
N MET A 165 -9.01 -0.42 3.51
CA MET A 165 -7.74 0.16 3.99
C MET A 165 -7.83 1.66 4.31
N PHE A 166 -8.73 2.42 3.67
CA PHE A 166 -8.87 3.84 3.96
C PHE A 166 -9.30 4.12 5.40
N GLU A 167 -10.10 3.24 6.00
CA GLU A 167 -10.53 3.37 7.40
C GLU A 167 -9.33 3.43 8.36
N VAL A 168 -8.29 2.64 8.08
CA VAL A 168 -7.09 2.59 8.92
C VAL A 168 -6.02 3.60 8.51
N LEU A 169 -5.97 4.03 7.24
CA LEU A 169 -4.93 4.93 6.74
C LEU A 169 -5.26 6.40 6.94
N LEU A 170 -6.50 6.83 6.73
CA LEU A 170 -6.86 8.25 6.76
C LEU A 170 -6.58 8.94 8.11
N PRO A 171 -6.77 8.31 9.29
CA PRO A 171 -6.44 8.94 10.57
C PRO A 171 -4.96 9.38 10.68
N TYR A 172 -4.05 8.69 9.99
CA TYR A 172 -2.62 8.98 10.00
C TYR A 172 -2.22 10.21 9.18
N LEU A 173 -3.13 10.77 8.36
CA LEU A 173 -2.89 12.05 7.68
C LEU A 173 -2.82 13.21 8.67
N GLN A 174 -3.48 13.09 9.84
CA GLN A 174 -3.55 14.13 10.86
C GLN A 174 -2.56 13.91 12.01
N GLU A 175 -1.71 12.87 11.95
CA GLU A 175 -0.80 12.56 13.06
C GLU A 175 0.27 13.66 13.21
N GLU A 176 0.17 14.45 14.28
CA GLU A 176 1.15 15.47 14.60
C GLU A 176 2.49 14.83 14.97
N ALA A 177 3.58 15.37 14.43
CA ALA A 177 4.92 14.85 14.68
C ALA A 177 5.32 15.07 16.14
N ILE A 178 5.22 14.03 16.97
CA ILE A 178 5.67 14.08 18.38
C ILE A 178 7.22 14.16 18.46
N MET A 179 7.94 13.77 17.39
CA MET A 179 9.40 13.90 17.24
C MET A 179 9.79 13.98 15.74
N SER A 180 10.96 14.53 15.44
CA SER A 180 11.46 14.76 14.07
C SER A 180 11.57 13.51 13.18
N SER A 181 11.63 12.30 13.76
CA SER A 181 11.62 11.03 13.02
C SER A 181 10.23 10.56 12.55
N TYR A 182 9.14 11.17 13.03
CA TYR A 182 7.74 10.80 12.73
C TYR A 182 7.08 11.64 11.65
N LEU A 183 7.76 12.68 11.18
CA LEU A 183 7.39 13.49 10.01
C LEU A 183 7.27 12.67 8.71
N ILE A 184 7.53 11.37 8.78
CA ILE A 184 7.42 10.40 7.70
C ILE A 184 6.03 9.73 7.63
N ILE A 185 5.23 9.71 8.70
CA ILE A 185 3.96 8.94 8.70
C ILE A 185 2.92 9.54 7.74
N PRO A 186 2.51 10.82 7.86
CA PRO A 186 1.60 11.42 6.89
C PRO A 186 2.16 11.34 5.46
N TYR A 187 3.47 11.48 5.31
CA TYR A 187 4.15 11.33 4.02
C TYR A 187 3.99 9.91 3.43
N LEU A 188 4.20 8.85 4.21
CA LEU A 188 4.03 7.47 3.76
C LEU A 188 2.58 7.19 3.36
N VAL A 189 1.62 7.69 4.14
CA VAL A 189 0.20 7.55 3.83
C VAL A 189 -0.14 8.26 2.53
N LEU A 190 0.31 9.51 2.35
CA LEU A 190 0.15 10.23 1.09
C LEU A 190 0.76 9.48 -0.09
N GLN A 191 1.94 8.87 0.07
CA GLN A 191 2.55 8.06 -0.98
C GLN A 191 1.71 6.82 -1.34
N ILE A 192 1.14 6.15 -0.33
CA ILE A 192 0.24 5.01 -0.53
C ILE A 192 -1.01 5.47 -1.31
N LEU A 193 -1.67 6.53 -0.84
CA LEU A 193 -2.88 7.08 -1.48
C LEU A 193 -2.61 7.55 -2.91
N ASN A 194 -1.52 8.28 -3.14
CA ASN A 194 -1.13 8.74 -4.47
C ASN A 194 -0.97 7.57 -5.44
N ASN A 195 -0.35 6.47 -5.00
CA ASN A 195 -0.19 5.31 -5.86
C ASN A 195 -1.50 4.59 -6.14
N ILE A 196 -2.40 4.51 -5.15
CA ILE A 196 -3.75 3.98 -5.34
C ILE A 196 -4.50 4.78 -6.43
N PHE A 197 -4.51 6.11 -6.31
CA PHE A 197 -5.17 7.00 -7.28
C PHE A 197 -4.51 6.97 -8.66
N MET A 198 -3.17 6.92 -8.69
CA MET A 198 -2.43 6.74 -9.94
C MET A 198 -2.82 5.42 -10.62
N LYS A 199 -2.96 4.32 -9.86
CA LYS A 199 -3.23 3.00 -10.43
C LYS A 199 -4.64 2.90 -11.01
N GLU A 200 -5.65 3.46 -10.33
CA GLU A 200 -7.00 3.52 -10.90
C GLU A 200 -7.08 4.42 -12.13
N GLN A 201 -6.32 5.52 -12.17
CA GLN A 201 -6.31 6.41 -13.33
C GLN A 201 -5.74 5.70 -14.57
N LEU A 202 -4.77 4.79 -14.41
CA LEU A 202 -4.23 3.99 -15.51
C LEU A 202 -5.26 3.04 -16.15
N ILE A 203 -6.40 2.82 -15.49
CA ILE A 203 -7.53 2.04 -16.02
C ILE A 203 -8.78 2.91 -16.25
N ASP A 204 -8.60 4.23 -16.39
CA ASP A 204 -9.65 5.22 -16.63
C ASP A 204 -10.77 5.19 -15.57
N SER A 205 -10.41 4.90 -14.31
CA SER A 205 -11.32 4.87 -13.15
C SER A 205 -10.99 5.96 -12.13
N CYS A 206 -11.95 6.28 -11.27
CA CYS A 206 -11.81 7.19 -10.13
C CYS A 206 -12.55 6.69 -8.88
N GLU A 207 -12.89 5.40 -8.82
CA GLU A 207 -13.70 4.83 -7.73
C GLU A 207 -13.01 4.91 -6.36
N PHE A 208 -11.71 4.64 -6.29
CA PHE A 208 -10.94 4.73 -5.05
C PHE A 208 -10.82 6.18 -4.58
N TYR A 209 -10.57 7.12 -5.49
CA TYR A 209 -10.59 8.56 -5.17
C TYR A 209 -11.95 8.98 -4.58
N LEU A 210 -13.05 8.64 -5.26
CA LEU A 210 -14.41 8.96 -4.78
C LEU A 210 -14.75 8.28 -3.45
N MET A 211 -14.25 7.07 -3.20
CA MET A 211 -14.42 6.39 -1.92
C MET A 211 -13.64 7.10 -0.81
N CYS A 212 -12.39 7.50 -1.07
CA CYS A 212 -11.59 8.30 -0.16
C CYS A 212 -12.26 9.65 0.16
N GLU A 213 -12.80 10.34 -0.86
CA GLU A 213 -13.56 11.59 -0.72
C GLU A 213 -14.78 11.42 0.17
N LYS A 214 -15.59 10.39 -0.05
CA LYS A 214 -16.77 10.10 0.80
C LYS A 214 -16.41 9.83 2.26
N MET A 215 -15.20 9.39 2.54
CA MET A 215 -14.68 9.19 3.89
C MET A 215 -14.02 10.44 4.48
N GLY A 216 -14.11 11.60 3.80
CA GLY A 216 -13.48 12.86 4.19
C GLY A 216 -11.96 12.89 3.96
N GLY A 217 -11.40 11.87 3.29
CA GLY A 217 -9.95 11.74 3.11
C GLY A 217 -9.36 12.83 2.22
N ILE A 218 -10.11 13.32 1.23
CA ILE A 218 -9.64 14.41 0.37
C ILE A 218 -9.52 15.73 1.14
N ASP A 219 -10.49 16.06 2.02
CA ASP A 219 -10.41 17.24 2.90
C ASP A 219 -9.14 17.19 3.78
N LEU A 220 -8.76 16.01 4.26
CA LEU A 220 -7.54 15.81 5.03
C LEU A 220 -6.28 16.08 4.19
N ILE A 221 -6.25 15.60 2.94
CA ILE A 221 -5.14 15.82 2.02
C ILE A 221 -5.03 17.31 1.65
N GLU A 222 -6.14 18.00 1.41
CA GLU A 222 -6.15 19.45 1.16
C GLU A 222 -5.56 20.23 2.33
N GLY A 223 -5.92 19.88 3.56
CA GLY A 223 -5.33 20.48 4.77
C GLY A 223 -3.81 20.34 4.83
N LEU A 224 -3.27 19.23 4.32
CA LEU A 224 -1.82 18.98 4.28
C LEU A 224 -1.06 19.83 3.23
N GLN A 225 -1.74 20.54 2.32
CA GLN A 225 -1.09 21.49 1.42
C GLN A 225 -0.47 22.70 2.16
N LEU A 226 -0.87 22.93 3.41
CA LEU A 226 -0.30 23.97 4.29
C LEU A 226 0.70 23.40 5.30
N HIS A 227 1.05 22.12 5.20
CA HIS A 227 1.91 21.45 6.16
C HIS A 227 3.34 22.04 6.13
N PRO A 228 3.98 22.31 7.29
CA PRO A 228 5.30 22.97 7.34
C PRO A 228 6.41 22.15 6.69
N GLN A 229 6.26 20.83 6.66
CA GLN A 229 7.23 19.96 6.02
C GLN A 229 7.05 19.91 4.51
N LYS A 230 8.13 20.24 3.80
CA LYS A 230 8.14 20.34 2.34
C LYS A 230 7.62 19.11 1.62
N LYS A 231 8.16 17.94 1.96
CA LYS A 231 7.79 16.67 1.33
C LYS A 231 6.31 16.31 1.49
N ILE A 232 5.67 16.74 2.58
CA ILE A 232 4.25 16.45 2.82
C ILE A 232 3.38 17.36 1.95
N TYR A 233 3.62 18.68 2.00
CA TYR A 233 2.80 19.61 1.21
C TYR A 233 2.95 19.36 -0.30
N GLU A 234 4.15 18.98 -0.76
CA GLU A 234 4.40 18.72 -2.18
C GLU A 234 3.56 17.54 -2.69
N VAL A 235 3.59 16.40 -1.98
CA VAL A 235 2.81 15.22 -2.37
C VAL A 235 1.31 15.48 -2.23
N ALA A 236 0.88 16.15 -1.15
CA ALA A 236 -0.53 16.53 -0.99
C ALA A 236 -1.01 17.40 -2.16
N SER A 237 -0.22 18.42 -2.54
CA SER A 237 -0.55 19.29 -3.66
C SER A 237 -0.54 18.57 -5.00
N GLU A 238 0.35 17.60 -5.18
CA GLU A 238 0.38 16.74 -6.36
C GLU A 238 -0.90 15.90 -6.48
N ILE A 239 -1.34 15.26 -5.39
CA ILE A 239 -2.59 14.48 -5.36
C ILE A 239 -3.77 15.38 -5.74
N ILE A 240 -3.94 16.53 -5.08
CA ILE A 240 -5.08 17.43 -5.36
C ILE A 240 -5.04 17.94 -6.80
N LYS A 241 -3.86 18.32 -7.30
CA LYS A 241 -3.70 18.78 -8.68
C LYS A 241 -4.06 17.69 -9.71
N ASN A 242 -3.60 16.46 -9.47
CA ASN A 242 -3.73 15.37 -10.43
C ASN A 242 -5.13 14.76 -10.43
N TYR A 243 -5.77 14.63 -9.27
CA TYR A 243 -7.02 13.87 -9.10
C TYR A 243 -8.22 14.74 -8.68
N GLY A 244 -8.01 15.85 -7.97
CA GLY A 244 -9.09 16.63 -7.34
C GLY A 244 -9.94 17.50 -8.26
N ASN A 245 -9.53 17.72 -9.51
CA ASN A 245 -10.31 18.54 -10.44
C ASN A 245 -11.40 17.77 -11.19
N GLY A 246 -11.63 16.48 -10.90
CA GLY A 246 -12.68 15.67 -11.54
C GLY A 246 -12.63 15.61 -13.08
N GLN A 247 -11.53 16.05 -13.70
CA GLN A 247 -11.47 16.40 -15.14
C GLN A 247 -10.45 15.60 -15.96
N GLN A 248 -9.76 14.60 -15.40
CA GLN A 248 -8.92 13.72 -16.22
C GLN A 248 -9.61 12.40 -16.62
N VAL A 249 -10.93 12.29 -16.45
CA VAL A 249 -11.72 11.10 -16.83
C VAL A 249 -12.53 11.30 -18.13
N PHE A 250 -12.45 12.47 -18.77
CA PHE A 250 -13.15 12.72 -20.04
C PHE A 250 -12.32 13.56 -21.00
N ASP A 251 -11.30 12.97 -21.63
CA ASP A 251 -10.79 13.50 -22.92
C ASP A 251 -10.03 12.48 -23.78
N LEU A 252 -10.32 11.18 -23.63
CA LEU A 252 -9.79 10.14 -24.53
C LEU A 252 -10.84 9.40 -25.37
N THR A 253 -12.13 9.65 -25.16
CA THR A 253 -13.17 9.25 -26.13
C THR A 253 -13.49 10.44 -27.03
N GLY A 254 -12.67 10.62 -28.07
CA GLY A 254 -12.88 11.64 -29.08
C GLY A 254 -14.28 11.58 -29.69
N THR A 255 -15.17 12.46 -29.24
CA THR A 255 -16.30 12.97 -30.03
C THR A 255 -16.45 14.46 -29.76
N ALA A 256 -16.00 15.25 -30.74
CA ALA A 256 -16.21 16.67 -30.78
C ALA A 256 -17.71 16.96 -30.86
N THR A 257 -18.35 17.27 -29.73
CA THR A 257 -19.67 17.89 -29.75
C THR A 257 -19.48 19.39 -29.69
N ARG A 258 -19.43 20.00 -30.89
CA ARG A 258 -19.46 21.45 -31.09
C ARG A 258 -20.51 22.08 -30.19
N GLY A 259 -20.07 23.08 -29.41
CA GLY A 259 -20.93 23.90 -28.59
C GLY A 259 -22.07 24.54 -29.37
N ARG A 260 -23.21 24.67 -28.69
CA ARG A 260 -24.21 25.69 -28.99
C ARG A 260 -24.63 26.33 -27.67
N GLN A 261 -24.01 27.46 -27.35
CA GLN A 261 -24.67 28.50 -26.58
C GLN A 261 -25.89 28.99 -27.35
N GLY A 262 -27.00 29.20 -26.65
CA GLY A 262 -28.24 29.68 -27.23
C GLY A 262 -28.17 31.15 -27.67
N GLN A 263 -28.99 31.49 -28.65
CA GLN A 263 -29.74 32.74 -28.65
C GLN A 263 -30.92 32.69 -29.65
N HIS A 264 -31.96 33.42 -29.26
CA HIS A 264 -33.31 33.44 -29.81
C HIS A 264 -33.45 34.17 -31.17
N HIS A 265 -34.48 33.72 -31.91
CA HIS A 265 -35.52 34.51 -32.60
C HIS A 265 -35.42 34.96 -34.09
N ILE A 266 -36.49 34.52 -34.81
CA ILE A 266 -37.36 35.19 -35.80
C ILE A 266 -36.90 35.30 -37.26
N GLY A 267 -37.73 34.73 -38.16
CA GLY A 267 -38.23 35.46 -39.34
C GLY A 267 -38.26 34.72 -40.68
N GLY A 268 -39.46 34.30 -41.13
CA GLY A 268 -39.96 34.60 -42.49
C GLY A 268 -39.71 33.64 -43.68
N GLN A 269 -40.84 33.08 -44.18
CA GLN A 269 -41.26 32.92 -45.59
C GLN A 269 -40.33 32.23 -46.61
N GLN A 270 -40.68 31.04 -47.13
CA GLN A 270 -41.55 30.74 -48.29
C GLN A 270 -40.85 30.71 -49.67
N ASN A 271 -41.26 29.70 -50.44
CA ASN A 271 -41.09 29.42 -51.88
C ASN A 271 -39.80 28.69 -52.29
N ALA A 272 -39.76 27.83 -53.31
CA ALA A 272 -40.70 27.02 -54.08
C ALA A 272 -39.83 26.45 -55.23
N GLU A 273 -40.05 25.19 -55.64
CA GLU A 273 -39.68 24.62 -56.97
C GLU A 273 -38.17 24.57 -57.30
N SER A 274 -37.61 23.67 -58.10
CA SER A 274 -37.95 22.50 -58.90
C SER A 274 -36.56 21.91 -59.26
N SER A 275 -36.32 20.61 -59.41
CA SER A 275 -36.48 19.88 -60.66
C SER A 275 -35.66 18.59 -60.55
N GLN A 276 -36.22 17.55 -61.15
CA GLN A 276 -35.67 16.21 -61.30
C GLN A 276 -34.44 16.18 -62.23
N SER A 277 -33.51 15.26 -62.00
CA SER A 277 -32.90 14.47 -63.09
C SER A 277 -32.33 13.14 -62.56
N THR A 278 -33.05 12.09 -62.90
CA THR A 278 -32.67 10.66 -62.93
C THR A 278 -31.56 10.36 -63.94
N PHE A 279 -30.71 9.36 -63.64
CA PHE A 279 -30.35 8.14 -64.42
C PHE A 279 -28.99 7.59 -63.88
N ASN A 280 -28.98 6.43 -63.19
CA ASN A 280 -28.65 5.05 -63.66
C ASN A 280 -27.26 4.98 -64.31
N ILE A 281 -26.30 4.11 -63.94
CA ILE A 281 -26.30 2.71 -63.43
C ILE A 281 -25.18 2.58 -62.39
#